data_AF-V2XEP1-F1
#
_entry.id   AF-V2XEP1-F1
#
_cell.length_a   1.000
_cell.length_b   1.000
_cell.length_c   1.000
_cell.angle_alpha   90.00
_cell.angle_beta   90.00
_cell.angle_gamma   90.00
#
_symmetry.space_group_name_H-M   'P 1'
#
loop_
_entity.id
_entity.type
_entity.pdbx_description
1 polymer ?
#
loop_
_entity_poly.entity_id
_entity_poly.type
_entity_poly.pdbx_seq_one_letter_code
_entity_poly.pdbx_strand_id
1 'polypeptide(L)'
;MHACLACFSDEVKALDSIICQPPIRPLSSKPATNVTLPTEIILHVRSYLLANITEYLIIQSLSALQRYENTLCQLLCTECLSYNQYVYGNDVWQWTEFTGACHCVEARQYLLASPADYSLSAFSNALAVPSLNPKRFVDRQEWLEYYLSRKSLQFTAKSISPHSQKVIWDLVAAVLKGFHCRSVRERLYAPSYPRQRGAKEDVVLIVPVPDSHGSQYESSSDSWMMQVLLKRVERDLALKLDYQPIEPSLIPSVPTTSSYSDRCSSERLFCYTKFRCSSKAARLSFVDLLQTIHVCFTAVLCLPLSFTTLLLTLICFYCKPRAFRARISV
;
A
#
# COMPACT_ATOMS: atom_id res chain seq x y z
N MET A 1 4.07 7.17 0.18
CA MET A 1 2.74 6.80 -0.36
C MET A 1 1.90 6.04 0.66
N HIS A 2 2.39 4.95 1.26
CA HIS A 2 1.64 4.17 2.25
C HIS A 2 1.17 4.99 3.45
N ALA A 3 2.04 5.83 4.03
CA ALA A 3 1.66 6.73 5.13
C ALA A 3 0.50 7.66 4.75
N CYS A 4 0.51 8.21 3.53
CA CYS A 4 -0.58 9.05 3.04
C CYS A 4 -1.89 8.27 2.94
N LEU A 5 -1.87 7.01 2.46
CA LEU A 5 -3.06 6.15 2.46
C LEU A 5 -3.53 5.85 3.89
N ALA A 6 -2.61 5.61 4.81
CA ALA A 6 -2.93 5.37 6.21
C ALA A 6 -3.62 6.57 6.86
N CYS A 7 -3.27 7.82 6.49
CA CYS A 7 -4.00 9.02 6.93
C CYS A 7 -5.49 9.03 6.52
N PHE A 8 -5.86 8.28 5.48
CA PHE A 8 -7.25 8.16 5.04
C PHE A 8 -7.98 6.94 5.60
N SER A 9 -7.36 6.15 6.47
CA SER A 9 -8.04 5.05 7.15
C SER A 9 -9.16 5.59 8.05
N ASP A 10 -10.22 4.80 8.25
CA ASP A 10 -11.36 5.23 9.05
C ASP A 10 -10.99 5.39 10.53
N GLU A 11 -10.02 4.63 11.02
CA GLU A 11 -9.49 4.69 12.38
C GLU A 11 -8.72 5.99 12.62
N VAL A 12 -7.83 6.38 11.69
CA VAL A 12 -7.08 7.65 11.80
C VAL A 12 -8.03 8.83 11.66
N LYS A 13 -8.99 8.77 10.74
CA LYS A 13 -10.03 9.81 10.60
C LYS A 13 -10.89 9.94 11.85
N ALA A 14 -11.25 8.83 12.49
CA ALA A 14 -12.01 8.86 13.72
C ALA A 14 -11.23 9.58 14.83
N LEU A 15 -9.95 9.27 15.02
CA LEU A 15 -9.08 9.98 15.97
C LEU A 15 -8.93 11.46 15.61
N ASP A 16 -8.71 11.78 14.34
CA ASP A 16 -8.61 13.16 13.86
C ASP A 16 -9.91 13.94 14.12
N SER A 17 -11.06 13.28 14.02
CA SER A 17 -12.36 13.90 14.33
C SER A 17 -12.53 14.18 15.82
N ILE A 18 -11.94 13.37 16.70
CA ILE A 18 -11.96 13.59 18.16
C ILE A 18 -11.00 14.73 18.53
N ILE A 19 -9.80 14.76 17.93
CA ILE A 19 -8.80 15.81 18.15
C ILE A 19 -9.32 17.18 17.69
N CYS A 20 -10.00 17.23 16.53
CA CYS A 20 -10.52 18.48 15.98
C CYS A 20 -11.81 18.97 16.66
N GLN A 21 -12.44 18.16 17.52
CA GLN A 21 -13.64 18.61 18.22
C GLN A 21 -13.26 19.71 19.21
N PRO A 22 -13.84 20.92 19.09
CA PRO A 22 -13.61 21.95 20.09
C PRO A 22 -14.09 21.42 21.45
N PRO A 23 -13.41 21.76 22.56
CA PRO A 23 -13.87 21.37 23.88
C PRO A 23 -15.32 21.80 24.03
N ILE A 24 -16.21 20.82 24.19
CA ILE A 24 -17.65 21.05 24.26
C ILE A 24 -17.86 21.95 25.47
N ARG A 25 -18.08 23.24 25.24
CA ARG A 25 -18.47 24.16 26.32
C ARG A 25 -19.84 23.68 26.80
N PRO A 26 -19.97 23.21 28.06
CA PRO A 26 -21.24 22.74 28.56
C PRO A 26 -22.17 23.96 28.70
N LEU A 27 -23.01 24.18 27.70
CA LEU A 27 -24.12 25.13 27.75
C LEU A 27 -25.30 24.60 28.59
N SER A 28 -25.21 23.36 29.06
CA SER A 28 -26.22 22.71 29.90
C SER A 28 -25.66 22.49 31.29
N SER A 29 -26.42 22.90 32.31
CA SER A 29 -26.11 22.77 33.74
C SER A 29 -26.07 21.32 34.25
N LYS A 30 -26.16 20.32 33.38
CA LYS A 30 -25.97 18.91 33.73
C LYS A 30 -24.49 18.53 33.61
N PRO A 31 -23.88 17.95 34.65
CA PRO A 31 -22.52 17.46 34.59
C PRO A 31 -22.46 16.29 33.62
N ALA A 32 -22.00 16.54 32.39
CA ALA A 32 -21.67 15.48 31.46
C ALA A 32 -20.37 14.81 31.93
N THR A 33 -20.48 13.59 32.46
CA THR A 33 -19.35 12.73 32.84
C THR A 33 -18.66 12.14 31.61
N ASN A 34 -18.39 12.95 30.59
CA ASN A 34 -17.61 12.51 29.45
C ASN A 34 -16.14 12.61 29.84
N VAL A 35 -15.59 11.50 30.33
CA VAL A 35 -14.15 11.34 30.54
C VAL A 35 -13.49 11.33 29.18
N THR A 36 -13.06 12.50 28.72
CA THR A 36 -12.24 12.66 27.52
C THR A 36 -10.78 12.47 27.91
N LEU A 37 -10.07 11.62 27.17
CA LEU A 37 -8.62 11.49 27.31
C LEU A 37 -7.92 12.84 27.02
N PRO A 38 -6.80 13.14 27.70
CA PRO A 38 -5.96 14.29 27.35
C PRO A 38 -5.51 14.22 25.88
N THR A 39 -5.39 15.38 25.24
CA THR A 39 -5.07 15.47 23.80
C THR A 39 -3.71 14.85 23.48
N GLU A 40 -2.76 14.96 24.41
CA GLU A 40 -1.42 14.40 24.31
C GLU A 40 -1.46 12.87 24.17
N ILE A 41 -2.33 12.21 24.95
CA ILE A 41 -2.52 10.76 24.89
C ILE A 41 -3.16 10.37 23.55
N ILE A 42 -4.15 11.13 23.09
CA ILE A 42 -4.82 10.87 21.80
C ILE A 42 -3.83 11.04 20.63
N LEU A 43 -2.99 12.07 20.65
CA LEU A 43 -1.94 12.28 19.66
C LEU A 43 -0.90 11.16 19.67
N HIS A 44 -0.55 10.66 20.86
CA HIS A 44 0.35 9.52 20.99
C HIS A 44 -0.27 8.26 20.37
N VAL A 45 -1.51 7.92 20.73
CA VAL A 45 -2.25 6.79 20.15
C VAL A 45 -2.35 6.92 18.62
N ARG A 46 -2.65 8.12 18.12
CA ARG A 46 -2.70 8.41 16.68
C ARG A 46 -1.37 8.11 15.99
N SER A 47 -0.25 8.53 16.58
CA SER A 47 1.08 8.30 15.99
C SER A 47 1.42 6.80 15.86
N TYR A 48 1.14 6.02 16.90
CA TYR A 48 1.32 4.56 16.88
C TYR A 48 0.38 3.88 15.88
N LEU A 49 -0.88 4.28 15.86
CA LEU A 49 -1.87 3.73 14.95
C LEU A 49 -1.47 3.95 13.49
N LEU A 50 -1.04 5.17 13.15
CA LEU A 50 -0.62 5.51 11.79
C LEU A 50 0.60 4.69 11.36
N ALA A 51 1.59 4.52 12.24
CA ALA A 51 2.77 3.70 11.97
C ALA A 51 2.38 2.23 11.71
N ASN A 52 1.54 1.64 12.57
CA ASN A 52 1.08 0.26 12.43
C ASN A 52 0.29 0.04 11.13
N ILE A 53 -0.62 0.96 10.77
CA ILE A 53 -1.37 0.86 9.51
C ILE A 53 -0.43 1.00 8.32
N THR A 54 0.55 1.90 8.40
CA THR A 54 1.55 2.08 7.34
C THR A 54 2.37 0.81 7.13
N GLU A 55 2.86 0.19 8.21
CA GLU A 55 3.59 -1.08 8.17
C GLU A 55 2.73 -2.21 7.58
N TYR A 56 1.47 -2.32 8.02
CA TYR A 56 0.54 -3.30 7.46
C TYR A 56 0.33 -3.10 5.95
N LEU A 57 0.15 -1.86 5.48
CA LEU A 57 0.03 -1.55 4.06
C LEU A 57 1.31 -1.89 3.28
N ILE A 58 2.49 -1.69 3.87
CA ILE A 58 3.78 -2.08 3.28
C ILE A 58 3.82 -3.60 3.10
N ILE A 59 3.58 -4.37 4.16
CA ILE A 59 3.56 -5.85 4.12
C ILE A 59 2.54 -6.34 3.09
N GLN A 60 1.35 -5.74 3.05
CA GLN A 60 0.32 -6.10 2.07
C GLN A 60 0.78 -5.82 0.63
N SER A 61 1.42 -4.67 0.38
CA SER A 61 1.91 -4.33 -0.96
C SER A 61 3.08 -5.22 -1.40
N LEU A 62 3.99 -5.61 -0.49
CA LEU A 62 5.08 -6.54 -0.76
C LEU A 62 4.55 -7.94 -1.08
N SER A 63 3.58 -8.44 -0.31
CA SER A 63 2.94 -9.72 -0.60
C SER A 63 2.20 -9.70 -1.95
N ALA A 64 1.54 -8.60 -2.28
CA ALA A 64 0.88 -8.43 -3.56
C ALA A 64 1.87 -8.36 -4.73
N LEU A 65 3.04 -7.71 -4.54
CA LEU A 65 4.12 -7.65 -5.53
C LEU A 65 4.67 -9.04 -5.79
N GLN A 66 5.00 -9.78 -4.74
CA GLN A 66 5.50 -11.15 -4.86
C GLN A 66 4.49 -12.07 -5.58
N ARG A 67 3.20 -11.93 -5.30
CA ARG A 67 2.16 -12.67 -6.04
C ARG A 67 2.16 -12.30 -7.51
N TYR A 68 2.28 -11.00 -7.83
CA TYR A 68 2.36 -10.54 -9.22
C TYR A 68 3.59 -11.12 -9.93
N GLU A 69 4.78 -11.04 -9.33
CA GLU A 69 6.01 -11.64 -9.86
C GLU A 69 5.86 -13.16 -10.06
N ASN A 70 5.30 -13.86 -9.08
CA ASN A 70 5.01 -15.29 -9.21
C ASN A 70 4.05 -15.60 -10.35
N THR A 71 3.00 -14.78 -10.53
CA THR A 71 2.08 -14.95 -11.67
C THR A 71 2.78 -14.73 -13.00
N LEU A 72 3.75 -13.80 -13.09
CA LEU A 72 4.56 -13.62 -14.29
C LEU A 72 5.45 -14.85 -14.57
N CYS A 73 6.10 -15.39 -13.54
CA CYS A 73 6.89 -16.62 -13.67
C CYS A 73 6.04 -17.82 -14.10
N GLN A 74 4.80 -17.92 -13.62
CA GLN A 74 3.85 -18.98 -13.99
C GLN A 74 3.39 -18.92 -15.45
N LEU A 75 3.60 -17.79 -16.14
CA LEU A 75 3.35 -17.69 -17.59
C LEU A 75 4.40 -18.45 -18.42
N LEU A 76 5.52 -18.83 -17.81
CA LEU A 76 6.60 -19.59 -18.44
C LEU A 76 6.54 -21.06 -18.03
N CYS A 77 6.88 -21.96 -18.96
CA CYS A 77 7.18 -23.34 -18.61
C CYS A 77 8.52 -23.41 -17.85
N THR A 78 8.78 -24.54 -17.18
CA THR A 78 9.99 -24.74 -16.37
C THR A 78 11.28 -24.46 -17.14
N GLU A 79 11.37 -24.90 -18.41
CA GLU A 79 12.55 -24.68 -19.25
C GLU A 79 12.74 -23.20 -19.63
N CYS A 80 11.67 -22.52 -20.06
CA CYS A 80 11.72 -21.09 -20.38
C CYS A 80 12.03 -20.25 -19.14
N LEU A 81 11.52 -20.63 -17.97
CA LEU A 81 11.83 -19.96 -16.71
C LEU A 81 13.32 -20.11 -16.37
N SER A 82 13.87 -21.33 -16.43
CA SER A 82 15.29 -21.57 -16.19
C SER A 82 16.19 -20.83 -17.18
N TYR A 83 15.80 -20.76 -18.45
CA TYR A 83 16.52 -19.96 -19.45
C TYR A 83 16.54 -18.48 -19.10
N ASN A 84 15.39 -17.88 -18.78
CA ASN A 84 15.32 -16.46 -18.42
C ASN A 84 16.12 -16.16 -17.15
N GLN A 85 16.06 -17.03 -16.14
CA GLN A 85 16.86 -16.92 -14.92
C GLN A 85 18.36 -17.00 -15.19
N TYR A 86 18.79 -17.85 -16.13
CA TYR A 86 20.20 -17.97 -16.51
C TYR A 86 20.71 -16.73 -17.27
N VAL A 87 19.91 -16.20 -18.20
CA VAL A 87 20.32 -15.09 -19.08
C VAL A 87 20.20 -13.72 -18.39
N TYR A 88 19.08 -13.48 -17.71
CA TYR A 88 18.73 -12.17 -17.14
C TYR A 88 18.85 -12.13 -15.61
N GLY A 89 19.03 -13.27 -14.96
CA GLY A 89 19.04 -13.39 -13.50
C GLY A 89 17.65 -13.62 -12.89
N ASN A 90 17.62 -13.73 -11.56
CA ASN A 90 16.40 -14.04 -10.80
C ASN A 90 15.40 -12.88 -10.75
N ASP A 91 15.80 -11.67 -11.15
CA ASP A 91 14.95 -10.49 -11.11
C ASP A 91 14.08 -10.40 -12.38
N VAL A 92 12.78 -10.72 -12.25
CA VAL A 92 11.80 -10.70 -13.34
C VAL A 92 11.70 -9.33 -14.03
N TRP A 93 11.99 -8.25 -13.30
CA TRP A 93 11.93 -6.89 -13.85
C TRP A 93 13.07 -6.57 -14.82
N GLN A 94 14.13 -7.40 -14.85
CA GLN A 94 15.26 -7.26 -15.76
C GLN A 94 15.07 -8.03 -17.08
N TRP A 95 13.96 -8.78 -17.22
CA TRP A 95 13.71 -9.63 -18.38
C TRP A 95 13.17 -8.81 -19.57
N THR A 96 14.05 -8.11 -20.27
CA THR A 96 13.68 -7.14 -21.33
C THR A 96 12.94 -7.76 -22.52
N GLU A 97 13.19 -9.03 -22.80
CA GLU A 97 12.58 -9.77 -23.92
C GLU A 97 11.29 -10.51 -23.54
N PHE A 98 10.88 -10.47 -22.27
CA PHE A 98 9.67 -11.16 -21.83
C PHE A 98 8.41 -10.46 -22.38
N THR A 99 7.74 -11.10 -23.33
CA THR A 99 6.50 -10.60 -23.98
C THR A 99 5.22 -11.21 -23.40
N GLY A 100 5.33 -12.25 -22.57
CA GLY A 100 4.21 -12.87 -21.86
C GLY A 100 4.29 -14.37 -21.83
N ALA A 101 3.12 -15.02 -21.88
CA ALA A 101 3.04 -16.48 -21.83
C ALA A 101 3.90 -17.13 -22.91
N CYS A 102 4.66 -18.17 -22.54
CA CYS A 102 5.46 -18.89 -23.51
C CYS A 102 4.55 -19.79 -24.37
N HIS A 103 4.86 -19.89 -25.66
CA HIS A 103 4.11 -20.75 -26.59
C HIS A 103 4.09 -22.24 -26.18
N CYS A 104 5.06 -22.69 -25.37
CA CYS A 104 5.08 -24.05 -24.82
C CYS A 104 3.86 -24.35 -23.93
N VAL A 105 3.32 -23.35 -23.23
CA VAL A 105 2.15 -23.51 -22.36
C VAL A 105 0.88 -23.59 -23.19
N GLU A 106 0.76 -22.77 -24.23
CA GLU A 106 -0.36 -22.81 -25.17
C GLU A 106 -0.41 -24.16 -25.90
N ALA A 107 0.72 -24.62 -26.44
CA ALA A 107 0.82 -25.91 -27.13
C ALA A 107 0.42 -27.10 -26.24
N ARG A 108 0.78 -27.06 -24.94
CA ARG A 108 0.41 -28.11 -23.98
C ARG A 108 -1.10 -28.13 -23.69
N GLN A 109 -1.75 -26.96 -23.65
CA GLN A 109 -3.20 -26.90 -23.48
C GLN A 109 -3.92 -27.54 -24.68
N TYR A 110 -3.45 -27.32 -25.91
CA TYR A 110 -4.04 -27.94 -27.10
C TYR A 110 -3.83 -29.46 -27.17
N LEU A 111 -2.66 -29.97 -26.76
CA LEU A 111 -2.38 -31.41 -26.79
C LEU A 111 -3.12 -32.21 -25.71
N LEU A 112 -3.46 -31.56 -24.58
CA LEU A 112 -4.23 -32.19 -23.49
C LEU A 112 -5.74 -32.01 -23.64
N ALA A 113 -6.19 -31.12 -24.52
CA ALA A 113 -7.59 -30.99 -24.93
C ALA A 113 -7.97 -32.16 -25.87
N SER A 114 -8.03 -33.37 -25.32
CA SER A 114 -8.60 -34.51 -26.02
C SER A 114 -10.07 -34.19 -26.36
N PRO A 115 -10.53 -34.37 -27.62
CA PRO A 115 -11.88 -34.00 -28.06
C PRO A 115 -13.04 -34.72 -27.35
N ALA A 116 -12.76 -35.71 -26.49
CA ALA A 116 -13.77 -36.61 -25.93
C ALA A 116 -14.33 -36.17 -24.56
N ASP A 117 -13.62 -35.33 -23.79
CA ASP A 117 -14.01 -34.99 -22.41
C ASP A 117 -14.43 -33.52 -22.26
N TYR A 118 -15.66 -33.24 -22.69
CA TYR A 118 -16.31 -31.92 -22.64
C TYR A 118 -16.62 -31.38 -21.21
N SER A 119 -16.14 -32.01 -20.14
CA SER A 119 -16.42 -31.59 -18.75
C SER A 119 -15.29 -30.81 -18.05
N LEU A 120 -14.15 -30.58 -18.71
CA LEU A 120 -12.99 -29.86 -18.16
C LEU A 120 -13.05 -28.32 -18.27
N SER A 121 -14.20 -27.75 -18.64
CA SER A 121 -14.43 -26.30 -18.69
C SER A 121 -14.28 -25.60 -17.32
N ALA A 122 -14.29 -26.35 -16.21
CA ALA A 122 -14.05 -25.83 -14.88
C ALA A 122 -12.57 -25.42 -14.62
N PHE A 123 -11.59 -26.10 -15.23
CA PHE A 123 -10.17 -25.74 -15.06
C PHE A 123 -9.74 -24.55 -15.94
N SER A 124 -10.38 -24.38 -17.10
CA SER A 124 -10.14 -23.22 -17.97
C SER A 124 -10.55 -21.89 -17.31
N ASN A 125 -11.55 -21.92 -16.41
CA ASN A 125 -11.98 -20.71 -15.68
C ASN A 125 -11.06 -20.38 -14.49
N ALA A 126 -10.31 -21.35 -13.96
CA ALA A 126 -9.35 -21.12 -12.87
C ALA A 126 -8.03 -20.48 -13.37
N LEU A 127 -7.72 -20.64 -14.66
CA LEU A 127 -6.55 -20.04 -15.33
C LEU A 127 -6.91 -18.93 -16.33
N ALA A 128 -8.18 -18.50 -16.37
CA ALA A 128 -8.58 -17.23 -16.98
C ALA A 128 -8.05 -16.07 -16.13
N VAL A 129 -6.72 -16.02 -15.97
CA VAL A 129 -6.00 -14.92 -15.38
C VAL A 129 -6.31 -13.74 -16.29
N PRO A 130 -7.05 -12.71 -15.80
CA PRO A 130 -7.46 -11.59 -16.63
C PRO A 130 -6.21 -11.02 -17.30
N SER A 131 -6.19 -10.99 -18.65
CA SER A 131 -5.01 -10.82 -19.50
C SER A 131 -3.95 -9.94 -18.84
N LEU A 132 -3.01 -10.59 -18.14
CA LEU A 132 -1.90 -9.89 -17.51
C LEU A 132 -0.98 -9.46 -18.63
N ASN A 133 -1.04 -8.19 -19.01
CA ASN A 133 -0.04 -7.62 -19.91
C ASN A 133 1.27 -7.52 -19.10
N PRO A 134 2.30 -8.32 -19.43
CA PRO A 134 3.54 -8.36 -18.65
C PRO A 134 4.35 -7.09 -18.81
N LYS A 135 4.23 -6.41 -19.96
CA LYS A 135 4.88 -5.13 -20.27
C LYS A 135 4.06 -3.93 -19.79
N ARG A 136 3.07 -4.15 -18.93
CA ARG A 136 2.24 -3.06 -18.40
C ARG A 136 3.03 -2.11 -17.51
N PHE A 137 4.05 -2.61 -16.82
CA PHE A 137 4.86 -1.85 -15.89
C PHE A 137 6.33 -2.02 -16.26
N VAL A 138 7.06 -0.91 -16.25
CA VAL A 138 8.49 -0.88 -16.55
C VAL A 138 9.31 -1.39 -15.37
N ASP A 139 8.90 -1.07 -14.14
CA ASP A 139 9.60 -1.44 -12.92
C ASP A 139 8.65 -1.72 -11.74
N ARG A 140 9.24 -2.14 -10.60
CA ARG A 140 8.55 -2.38 -9.33
C ARG A 140 7.82 -1.14 -8.82
N GLN A 141 8.38 0.05 -9.07
CA GLN A 141 7.87 1.31 -8.55
C GLN A 141 6.58 1.72 -9.28
N GLU A 142 6.54 1.60 -10.61
CA GLU A 142 5.35 1.86 -11.41
C GLU A 142 4.22 0.88 -11.06
N TRP A 143 4.55 -0.40 -10.85
CA TRP A 143 3.59 -1.38 -10.34
C TRP A 143 3.04 -0.97 -8.98
N LEU A 144 3.90 -0.51 -8.06
CA LEU A 144 3.49 -0.07 -6.73
C LEU A 144 2.60 1.16 -6.80
N GLU A 145 2.95 2.16 -7.62
CA GLU A 145 2.13 3.35 -7.86
C GLU A 145 0.76 2.97 -8.40
N TYR A 146 0.68 2.03 -9.33
CA TYR A 146 -0.59 1.51 -9.84
C TYR A 146 -1.39 0.78 -8.76
N TYR A 147 -0.75 -0.11 -8.00
CA TYR A 147 -1.39 -0.88 -6.92
C TYR A 147 -1.97 0.04 -5.85
N LEU A 148 -1.19 1.02 -5.39
CA LEU A 148 -1.61 2.01 -4.40
C LEU A 148 -2.64 2.99 -4.97
N SER A 149 -2.56 3.34 -6.25
CA SER A 149 -3.59 4.13 -6.93
C SER A 149 -4.93 3.41 -6.92
N ARG A 150 -4.96 2.11 -7.22
CA ARG A 150 -6.20 1.31 -7.12
C ARG A 150 -6.76 1.25 -5.70
N LYS A 151 -5.90 1.16 -4.68
CA LYS A 151 -6.32 1.22 -3.28
C LYS A 151 -6.87 2.60 -2.92
N SER A 152 -6.24 3.67 -3.41
CA SER A 152 -6.65 5.05 -3.16
C SER A 152 -8.05 5.40 -3.69
N LEU A 153 -8.48 4.74 -4.77
CA LEU A 153 -9.83 4.92 -5.34
C LEU A 153 -10.96 4.65 -4.34
N GLN A 154 -10.71 3.83 -3.32
CA GLN A 154 -11.68 3.56 -2.25
C GLN A 154 -11.93 4.81 -1.38
N PHE A 155 -10.96 5.71 -1.30
CA PHE A 155 -11.04 6.95 -0.51
C PHE A 155 -11.50 8.14 -1.35
N THR A 156 -11.21 8.14 -2.66
CA THR A 156 -11.54 9.24 -3.59
C THR A 156 -12.87 8.99 -4.31
N ALA A 157 -13.97 8.90 -3.56
CA ALA A 157 -15.26 8.47 -4.11
C ALA A 157 -15.94 9.42 -5.14
N LYS A 158 -15.34 10.56 -5.51
CA LYS A 158 -16.11 11.65 -6.16
C LYS A 158 -15.50 12.48 -7.29
N SER A 159 -14.24 12.37 -7.69
CA SER A 159 -13.73 13.40 -8.63
C SER A 159 -12.59 13.01 -9.57
N ILE A 160 -12.11 11.76 -9.56
CA ILE A 160 -10.90 11.43 -10.31
C ILE A 160 -11.23 10.38 -11.35
N SER A 161 -10.82 10.64 -12.59
CA SER A 161 -10.96 9.70 -13.70
C SER A 161 -10.39 8.33 -13.28
N PRO A 162 -11.17 7.24 -13.37
CA PRO A 162 -10.76 5.91 -12.94
C PRO A 162 -9.59 5.33 -13.76
N HIS A 163 -9.11 6.06 -14.77
CA HIS A 163 -8.04 5.64 -15.66
C HIS A 163 -6.72 6.39 -15.43
N SER A 164 -6.68 7.39 -14.53
CA SER A 164 -5.42 8.03 -14.19
C SER A 164 -4.57 7.05 -13.37
N GLN A 165 -3.46 6.58 -13.92
CA GLN A 165 -2.48 5.76 -13.19
C GLN A 165 -1.82 6.51 -12.02
N LYS A 166 -2.12 7.81 -11.85
CA LYS A 166 -1.46 8.71 -10.90
C LYS A 166 -2.35 9.16 -9.72
N VAL A 167 -3.50 8.51 -9.48
CA VAL A 167 -4.42 8.89 -8.38
C VAL A 167 -3.72 8.93 -7.01
N ILE A 168 -2.78 8.02 -6.76
CA ILE A 168 -2.04 8.02 -5.49
C ILE A 168 -1.31 9.33 -5.23
N TRP A 169 -0.87 10.02 -6.28
CA TRP A 169 -0.13 11.28 -6.14
C TRP A 169 -1.03 12.47 -5.86
N ASP A 170 -2.27 12.45 -6.35
CA ASP A 170 -3.30 13.42 -5.95
C ASP A 170 -3.58 13.28 -4.44
N LEU A 171 -3.64 12.04 -3.95
CA LEU A 171 -3.80 11.75 -2.54
C LEU A 171 -2.58 12.21 -1.71
N VAL A 172 -1.35 11.93 -2.17
CA VAL A 172 -0.12 12.44 -1.53
C VAL A 172 -0.13 13.97 -1.48
N ALA A 173 -0.46 14.63 -2.59
CA ALA A 173 -0.54 16.09 -2.66
C ALA A 173 -1.60 16.64 -1.69
N ALA A 174 -2.76 15.98 -1.58
CA ALA A 174 -3.80 16.37 -0.63
C ALA A 174 -3.35 16.25 0.83
N VAL A 175 -2.64 15.18 1.20
CA VAL A 175 -2.06 15.03 2.55
C VAL A 175 -1.01 16.11 2.81
N LEU A 176 -0.03 16.27 1.90
CA LEU A 176 1.05 17.24 2.06
C LEU A 176 0.54 18.67 2.14
N LYS A 177 -0.53 19.01 1.41
CA LYS A 177 -1.19 20.32 1.50
C LYS A 177 -1.70 20.60 2.92
N GLY A 178 -2.18 19.59 3.64
CA GLY A 178 -2.57 19.70 5.06
C GLY A 178 -1.39 20.01 5.99
N PHE A 179 -0.16 19.77 5.55
CA PHE A 179 1.08 20.11 6.25
C PHE A 179 1.80 21.34 5.67
N HIS A 180 1.12 22.13 4.82
CA HIS A 180 1.74 23.27 4.10
C HIS A 180 2.97 22.86 3.27
N CYS A 181 2.95 21.65 2.73
CA CYS A 181 4.01 21.10 1.89
C CYS A 181 3.46 20.72 0.51
N ARG A 182 4.36 20.67 -0.48
CA ARG A 182 4.09 20.13 -1.81
C ARG A 182 5.15 19.12 -2.19
N SER A 183 4.77 18.12 -3.00
CA SER A 183 5.74 17.25 -3.65
C SER A 183 6.19 17.85 -4.97
N VAL A 184 7.50 17.87 -5.20
CA VAL A 184 8.13 18.24 -6.46
C VAL A 184 8.85 17.00 -6.96
N ARG A 185 8.50 16.52 -8.16
CA ARG A 185 9.26 15.45 -8.80
C ARG A 185 10.38 16.09 -9.59
N GLU A 186 11.59 15.92 -9.12
CA GLU A 186 12.76 16.40 -9.84
C GLU A 186 13.35 15.24 -10.62
N ARG A 187 13.36 15.40 -11.95
CA ARG A 187 14.16 14.52 -12.80
C ARG A 187 15.58 15.02 -12.69
N LEU A 188 16.35 14.42 -11.80
CA LEU A 188 17.77 14.66 -11.74
C LEU A 188 18.36 14.19 -13.09
N TYR A 189 18.61 15.16 -13.97
CA TYR A 189 19.40 14.92 -15.16
C TYR A 189 20.82 14.67 -14.67
N ALA A 190 21.14 13.41 -14.36
CA ALA A 190 22.51 13.02 -14.12
C ALA A 190 23.34 13.54 -15.30
N PRO A 191 24.38 14.37 -15.07
CA PRO A 191 25.25 14.84 -16.14
C PRO A 191 25.69 13.61 -16.93
N SER A 192 25.48 13.69 -18.25
CA SER A 192 25.47 12.53 -19.14
C SER A 192 26.85 11.87 -19.20
N TYR A 193 27.18 11.04 -18.21
CA TYR A 193 28.34 10.17 -18.27
C TYR A 193 27.99 9.01 -19.22
N PRO A 194 28.70 8.86 -20.35
CA PRO A 194 28.21 8.09 -21.50
C PRO A 194 28.21 6.56 -21.34
N ARG A 195 28.25 5.98 -20.13
CA ARG A 195 28.39 4.52 -19.97
C ARG A 195 27.59 3.82 -18.89
N GLN A 196 26.81 4.51 -18.07
CA GLN A 196 25.92 3.82 -17.13
C GLN A 196 24.47 4.09 -17.52
N ARG A 197 23.82 3.08 -18.12
CA ARG A 197 22.35 2.96 -18.11
C ARG A 197 21.89 2.62 -16.68
N GLY A 198 22.21 3.49 -15.73
CA GLY A 198 21.59 3.46 -14.41
C GLY A 198 20.12 3.83 -14.57
N ALA A 199 19.26 3.15 -13.83
CA ALA A 199 17.85 3.51 -13.74
C ALA A 199 17.76 5.01 -13.41
N LYS A 200 16.92 5.75 -14.15
CA LYS A 200 16.62 7.14 -13.80
C LYS A 200 15.85 7.08 -12.48
N GLU A 201 16.50 7.42 -11.38
CA GLU A 201 15.82 7.56 -10.11
C GLU A 201 15.00 8.87 -10.16
N ASP A 202 13.68 8.72 -10.26
CA ASP A 202 12.76 9.84 -10.05
C ASP A 202 12.80 10.19 -8.55
N VAL A 203 13.49 11.28 -8.20
CA VAL A 203 13.55 11.78 -6.83
C VAL A 203 12.32 12.64 -6.56
N VAL A 204 11.65 12.36 -5.45
CA VAL A 204 10.49 13.14 -4.99
C VAL A 204 10.91 13.99 -3.81
N LEU A 205 10.99 15.30 -4.04
CA LEU A 205 11.31 16.29 -3.02
C LEU A 205 10.02 16.77 -2.34
N ILE A 206 10.06 16.91 -1.03
CA ILE A 206 8.99 17.55 -0.25
C ILE A 206 9.47 18.95 0.11
N VAL A 207 8.76 19.95 -0.41
CA VAL A 207 9.14 21.35 -0.24
C VAL A 207 7.98 22.08 0.45
N PRO A 208 8.25 22.86 1.50
CA PRO A 208 7.22 23.71 2.11
C PRO A 208 6.70 24.74 1.10
N VAL A 209 5.41 25.01 1.17
CA VAL A 209 4.77 26.02 0.31
C VAL A 209 4.90 27.37 1.01
N PRO A 210 5.58 28.36 0.43
CA PRO A 210 5.63 29.69 1.01
C PRO A 210 4.22 30.28 1.07
N ASP A 211 3.86 30.89 2.20
CA ASP A 211 2.58 31.56 2.32
C ASP A 211 2.51 32.70 1.30
N SER A 212 1.49 32.68 0.45
CA SER A 212 1.31 33.62 -0.67
C SER A 212 1.16 35.09 -0.24
N HIS A 213 1.19 35.38 1.06
CA HIS A 213 1.09 36.71 1.64
C HIS A 213 2.43 37.46 1.61
N GLY A 214 3.00 37.62 0.42
CA GLY A 214 3.69 38.82 -0.06
C GLY A 214 4.77 39.52 0.77
N SER A 215 5.31 38.97 1.87
CA SER A 215 6.39 39.63 2.60
C SER A 215 7.73 39.33 1.94
N GLN A 216 8.17 40.25 1.08
CA GLN A 216 9.48 40.28 0.41
C GLN A 216 10.69 40.38 1.37
N TYR A 217 10.49 40.18 2.67
CA TYR A 217 11.57 40.16 3.65
C TYR A 217 12.06 38.74 3.83
N GLU A 218 13.02 38.34 2.98
CA GLU A 218 13.93 37.22 3.20
C GLU A 218 14.62 37.40 4.55
N SER A 219 14.03 36.81 5.59
CA SER A 219 14.56 36.84 6.95
C SER A 219 14.89 35.42 7.34
N SER A 220 16.00 35.24 8.06
CA SER A 220 16.41 33.99 8.71
C SER A 220 15.28 33.29 9.50
N SER A 221 14.19 34.01 9.80
CA SER A 221 12.95 33.48 10.35
C SER A 221 12.28 32.40 9.47
N ASP A 222 12.38 32.47 8.15
CA ASP A 222 11.69 31.51 7.28
C ASP A 222 12.37 30.12 7.32
N SER A 223 13.69 30.10 7.57
CA SER A 223 14.46 28.86 7.65
C SER A 223 14.04 27.99 8.83
N TRP A 224 13.76 28.54 10.02
CA TRP A 224 13.39 27.72 11.17
C TRP A 224 11.97 27.16 11.00
N MET A 225 11.04 27.95 10.48
CA MET A 225 9.66 27.49 10.23
C MET A 225 9.66 26.35 9.20
N MET A 226 10.46 26.49 8.14
CA MET A 226 10.64 25.45 7.12
C MET A 226 11.12 24.13 7.75
N GLN A 227 12.12 24.19 8.63
CA GLN A 227 12.62 23.02 9.35
C GLN A 227 11.57 22.42 10.29
N VAL A 228 10.77 23.25 10.98
CA VAL A 228 9.69 22.77 11.86
C VAL A 228 8.61 22.05 11.06
N LEU A 229 8.19 22.60 9.91
CA LEU A 229 7.22 21.95 9.02
C LEU A 229 7.76 20.62 8.50
N LEU A 230 9.00 20.57 8.03
CA LEU A 230 9.62 19.35 7.55
C LEU A 230 9.76 18.30 8.65
N LYS A 231 10.24 18.67 9.84
CA LYS A 231 10.29 17.76 11.00
C LYS A 231 8.92 17.25 11.41
N ARG A 232 7.89 18.09 11.29
CA ARG A 232 6.51 17.68 11.56
C ARG A 232 6.04 16.65 10.54
N VAL A 233 6.27 16.88 9.25
CA VAL A 233 5.94 15.90 8.19
C VAL A 233 6.70 14.60 8.40
N GLU A 234 8.00 14.68 8.70
CA GLU A 234 8.86 13.53 8.99
C GLU A 234 8.28 12.69 10.14
N ARG A 235 8.00 13.33 11.27
CA ARG A 235 7.43 12.69 12.45
C ARG A 235 6.02 12.14 12.20
N ASP A 236 5.14 12.97 11.62
CA ASP A 236 3.71 12.67 11.52
C ASP A 236 3.39 11.72 10.36
N LEU A 237 4.23 11.63 9.33
CA LEU A 237 4.08 10.67 8.23
C LEU A 237 5.11 9.53 8.29
N ALA A 238 5.94 9.50 9.34
CA ALA A 238 7.05 8.55 9.50
C ALA A 238 7.94 8.45 8.25
N LEU A 239 8.16 9.58 7.57
CA LEU A 239 9.04 9.62 6.40
C LEU A 239 10.48 9.63 6.89
N LYS A 240 11.33 8.77 6.31
CA LYS A 240 12.78 8.97 6.40
C LYS A 240 13.16 9.97 5.33
N LEU A 241 13.27 11.24 5.71
CA LEU A 241 13.72 12.30 4.80
C LEU A 241 15.23 12.39 4.92
N ASP A 242 15.95 11.93 3.89
CA ASP A 242 17.36 12.27 3.76
C ASP A 242 17.45 13.74 3.35
N TYR A 243 17.55 14.62 4.36
CA TYR A 243 17.68 16.05 4.13
C TYR A 243 19.08 16.35 3.61
N GLN A 244 19.21 16.51 2.29
CA GLN A 244 20.33 17.27 1.73
C GLN A 244 19.91 18.74 1.70
N PRO A 245 20.61 19.66 2.40
CA PRO A 245 20.35 21.08 2.24
C PRO A 245 20.54 21.42 0.77
N ILE A 246 19.44 21.73 0.09
CA ILE A 246 19.49 22.23 -1.27
C ILE A 246 20.19 23.59 -1.16
N GLU A 247 21.46 23.66 -1.60
CA GLU A 247 22.10 24.96 -1.71
C GLU A 247 21.23 25.82 -2.64
N PRO A 248 20.76 27.00 -2.19
CA PRO A 248 19.82 27.84 -2.93
C PRO A 248 20.38 28.36 -4.26
N SER A 249 21.63 28.05 -4.60
CA SER A 249 22.33 28.48 -5.82
C SER A 249 21.87 27.79 -7.11
N LEU A 250 21.08 26.70 -7.03
CA LEU A 250 20.76 25.87 -8.20
C LEU A 250 19.27 25.67 -8.52
N ILE A 251 18.34 26.28 -7.78
CA ILE A 251 16.92 26.21 -8.16
C ILE A 251 16.77 27.02 -9.45
N PRO A 252 16.54 26.39 -10.62
CA PRO A 252 16.27 27.14 -11.84
C PRO A 252 14.99 27.91 -11.58
N SER A 253 14.99 29.22 -11.79
CA SER A 253 13.79 30.05 -11.75
C SER A 253 12.78 29.45 -12.74
N VAL A 254 11.90 28.57 -12.26
CA VAL A 254 10.89 27.92 -13.09
C VAL A 254 10.01 29.05 -13.62
N PRO A 255 9.95 29.28 -14.95
CA PRO A 255 9.03 30.27 -15.48
C PRO A 255 7.62 29.81 -15.14
N THR A 256 6.95 30.59 -14.29
CA THR A 256 5.56 30.40 -13.91
C THR A 256 4.66 30.73 -15.11
N THR A 257 4.67 29.90 -16.16
CA THR A 257 3.63 29.93 -17.19
C THR A 257 2.39 29.22 -16.67
N SER A 258 1.70 29.88 -15.74
CA SER A 258 0.37 29.51 -15.30
C SER A 258 -0.65 29.99 -16.33
N SER A 259 -0.95 29.12 -17.29
CA SER A 259 -2.20 29.13 -18.05
C SER A 259 -2.99 27.87 -17.68
N TYR A 260 -3.35 27.76 -16.41
CA TYR A 260 -4.44 26.87 -15.99
C TYR A 260 -5.47 27.76 -15.33
N SER A 261 -6.67 27.75 -15.92
CA SER A 261 -7.86 28.47 -15.51
C SER A 261 -8.22 28.09 -14.07
N ASP A 262 -7.69 28.86 -13.11
CA ASP A 262 -8.15 28.88 -11.74
C ASP A 262 -9.48 29.64 -11.68
N ARG A 263 -10.58 28.90 -11.82
CA ARG A 263 -11.80 29.27 -11.10
C ARG A 263 -11.71 28.68 -9.69
N CYS A 264 -10.79 29.23 -8.91
CA CYS A 264 -10.75 29.04 -7.46
C CYS A 264 -11.62 30.14 -6.85
N SER A 265 -12.92 29.87 -6.71
CA SER A 265 -13.79 30.72 -5.89
C SER A 265 -13.34 30.61 -4.44
N SER A 266 -12.71 31.70 -4.00
CA SER A 266 -12.49 32.08 -2.61
C SER A 266 -13.71 31.79 -1.75
N GLU A 267 -13.62 30.81 -0.85
CA GLU A 267 -14.43 30.77 0.36
C GLU A 267 -13.72 29.96 1.47
N ARG A 268 -13.12 30.69 2.42
CA ARG A 268 -12.84 30.33 3.82
C ARG A 268 -12.15 28.97 4.06
N LEU A 269 -10.82 28.99 3.96
CA LEU A 269 -9.95 28.01 4.64
C LEU A 269 -10.07 28.19 6.15
N PHE A 270 -10.92 27.40 6.80
CA PHE A 270 -10.73 26.74 8.09
C PHE A 270 -12.08 26.09 8.46
N CYS A 271 -12.02 24.79 8.80
CA CYS A 271 -13.12 23.87 9.13
C CYS A 271 -13.94 23.28 7.97
N TYR A 272 -14.15 21.95 8.06
CA TYR A 272 -15.07 21.10 7.29
C TYR A 272 -14.60 20.56 5.93
N THR A 273 -13.83 19.46 5.96
CA THR A 273 -14.21 18.33 5.09
C THR A 273 -15.50 17.74 5.66
N LYS A 274 -16.65 18.26 5.20
CA LYS A 274 -17.97 17.65 5.40
C LYS A 274 -18.05 16.38 4.53
N PHE A 275 -17.20 15.39 4.82
CA PHE A 275 -17.37 14.06 4.27
C PHE A 275 -18.65 13.51 4.91
N ARG A 276 -19.71 13.38 4.11
CA ARG A 276 -20.87 12.57 4.47
C ARG A 276 -20.32 11.20 4.85
N CYS A 277 -20.32 10.91 6.15
CA CYS A 277 -20.18 9.57 6.67
C CYS A 277 -21.39 8.77 6.16
N SER A 278 -21.28 8.26 4.94
CA SER A 278 -22.25 7.33 4.38
C SER A 278 -22.01 6.02 5.13
N SER A 279 -23.04 5.55 5.82
CA SER A 279 -23.10 4.38 6.71
C SER A 279 -22.81 3.03 6.04
N LYS A 280 -21.92 2.98 5.06
CA LYS A 280 -21.42 1.74 4.46
C LYS A 280 -20.38 1.02 5.33
N ALA A 281 -19.88 1.65 6.39
CA ALA A 281 -18.97 1.07 7.38
C ALA A 281 -19.55 -0.19 8.08
N ALA A 282 -20.88 -0.33 8.15
CA ALA A 282 -21.50 -1.52 8.73
C ALA A 282 -21.27 -2.80 7.89
N ARG A 283 -21.06 -2.70 6.57
CA ARG A 283 -20.90 -3.88 5.71
C ARG A 283 -19.49 -4.46 5.68
N LEU A 284 -18.46 -3.66 5.95
CA LEU A 284 -17.07 -4.14 6.02
C LEU A 284 -16.79 -4.86 7.36
N SER A 285 -17.35 -4.37 8.47
CA SER A 285 -17.18 -5.03 9.78
C SER A 285 -17.75 -6.45 9.84
N PHE A 286 -18.79 -6.75 9.06
CA PHE A 286 -19.42 -8.07 9.06
C PHE A 286 -18.54 -9.14 8.40
N VAL A 287 -17.79 -8.78 7.37
CA VAL A 287 -16.88 -9.72 6.67
C VAL A 287 -15.69 -10.05 7.57
N ASP A 288 -15.11 -9.07 8.24
CA ASP A 288 -14.01 -9.28 9.18
C ASP A 288 -14.46 -10.05 10.43
N LEU A 289 -15.68 -9.81 10.92
CA LEU A 289 -16.29 -10.60 11.99
C LEU A 289 -16.49 -12.06 11.57
N LEU A 290 -17.02 -12.31 10.38
CA LEU A 290 -17.19 -13.67 9.85
C LEU A 290 -15.85 -14.38 9.65
N GLN A 291 -14.82 -13.69 9.18
CA GLN A 291 -13.48 -14.25 9.03
C GLN A 291 -12.88 -14.62 10.39
N THR A 292 -13.08 -13.78 11.41
CA THR A 292 -12.63 -14.05 12.78
C THR A 292 -13.37 -15.24 13.39
N ILE A 293 -14.69 -15.32 13.21
CA ILE A 293 -15.51 -16.46 13.66
C ILE A 293 -15.06 -17.74 12.96
N HIS A 294 -14.78 -17.70 11.65
CA HIS A 294 -14.31 -18.86 10.89
C HIS A 294 -12.97 -19.39 11.42
N VAL A 295 -12.01 -18.51 11.72
CA VAL A 295 -10.71 -18.90 12.29
C VAL A 295 -10.90 -19.54 13.68
N CYS A 296 -11.71 -18.92 14.56
CA CYS A 296 -12.00 -19.48 15.88
C CYS A 296 -12.70 -20.83 15.80
N PHE A 297 -13.70 -20.97 14.92
CA PHE A 297 -14.44 -22.22 14.73
C PHE A 297 -13.53 -23.34 14.20
N THR A 298 -12.64 -23.02 13.26
CA THR A 298 -11.66 -23.97 12.74
C THR A 298 -10.70 -24.44 13.83
N ALA A 299 -10.21 -23.53 14.68
CA ALA A 299 -9.34 -23.89 15.80
C ALA A 299 -10.05 -24.80 16.83
N VAL A 300 -11.31 -24.49 17.16
CA VAL A 300 -12.13 -25.28 18.10
C VAL A 300 -12.44 -26.67 17.57
N LEU A 301 -12.59 -26.85 16.25
CA LEU A 301 -12.81 -28.17 15.65
C LEU A 301 -11.52 -28.98 15.45
N CYS A 302 -10.39 -28.32 15.14
CA CYS A 302 -9.12 -29.02 14.92
C CYS A 302 -8.46 -29.53 16.21
N LEU A 303 -8.66 -28.86 17.35
CA LEU A 303 -8.12 -29.28 18.64
C LEU A 303 -8.62 -30.66 19.13
N PRO A 304 -9.93 -30.98 19.14
CA PRO A 304 -10.40 -32.30 19.55
C PRO A 304 -9.99 -33.39 18.55
N LEU A 305 -9.94 -33.10 17.24
CA LEU A 305 -9.46 -34.05 16.22
C LEU A 305 -7.98 -34.39 16.39
N SER A 306 -7.13 -33.38 16.66
CA SER A 306 -5.71 -33.63 16.96
C SER A 306 -5.53 -34.36 18.29
N PHE A 307 -6.35 -34.07 19.29
CA PHE A 307 -6.32 -34.80 20.57
C PHE A 307 -6.78 -36.26 20.42
N THR A 308 -7.86 -36.54 19.68
CA THR A 308 -8.33 -37.92 19.47
C THR A 308 -7.35 -38.74 18.65
N THR A 309 -6.73 -38.16 17.63
CA THR A 309 -5.68 -38.85 16.85
C THR A 309 -4.44 -39.15 17.68
N LEU A 310 -4.02 -38.24 18.56
CA LEU A 310 -2.93 -38.48 19.51
C LEU A 310 -3.28 -39.57 20.53
N LEU A 311 -4.50 -39.54 21.08
CA LEU A 311 -4.97 -40.58 22.00
C LEU A 311 -5.03 -41.95 21.32
N LEU A 312 -5.55 -42.01 20.09
CA LEU A 312 -5.66 -43.24 19.32
C LEU A 312 -4.27 -43.82 19.01
N THR A 313 -3.31 -42.97 18.62
CA THR A 313 -1.93 -43.40 18.36
C THR A 313 -1.25 -43.94 19.63
N LEU A 314 -1.45 -43.29 20.78
CA LEU A 314 -0.99 -43.82 22.07
C LEU A 314 -1.65 -45.17 22.40
N ILE A 315 -2.97 -45.28 22.29
CA ILE A 315 -3.69 -46.53 22.56
C ILE A 315 -3.20 -47.64 21.63
N CYS A 316 -3.05 -47.38 20.32
CA CYS A 316 -2.51 -48.35 19.37
C CYS A 316 -1.08 -48.79 19.73
N PHE A 317 -0.24 -47.87 20.21
CA PHE A 317 1.11 -48.16 20.65
C PHE A 317 1.13 -49.06 21.90
N TYR A 318 0.28 -48.77 22.90
CA TYR A 318 0.24 -49.50 24.17
C TYR A 318 -0.59 -50.79 24.13
N CYS A 319 -1.61 -50.91 23.27
CA CYS A 319 -2.46 -52.10 23.19
C CYS A 319 -1.85 -53.23 22.34
N LYS A 320 -0.85 -52.96 21.48
CA LYS A 320 -0.14 -54.00 20.70
C LYS A 320 1.38 -54.02 20.96
N PRO A 321 1.86 -54.29 22.19
CA PRO A 321 3.29 -54.44 22.46
C PRO A 321 3.91 -55.70 21.85
N ARG A 322 3.09 -56.59 21.25
CA ARG A 322 3.55 -57.87 20.69
C ARG A 322 3.97 -57.82 19.21
N ALA A 323 3.61 -56.78 18.46
CA ALA A 323 3.95 -56.70 17.03
C ALA A 323 5.40 -56.25 16.74
N PHE A 324 6.11 -55.71 17.74
CA PHE A 324 7.52 -55.29 17.62
C PHE A 324 8.52 -56.25 18.28
N ARG A 325 8.10 -57.43 18.75
CA ARG A 325 9.06 -58.52 19.00
C ARG A 325 9.46 -59.14 17.66
N ALA A 326 10.33 -58.44 16.93
CA ALA A 326 11.16 -59.08 15.92
C ALA A 326 11.97 -60.17 16.64
N ARG A 327 11.64 -61.44 16.38
CA ARG A 327 12.49 -62.56 16.77
C ARG A 327 13.77 -62.45 15.94
N ILE A 328 14.82 -61.91 16.54
CA ILE A 328 16.17 -62.15 16.06
C ILE A 328 16.49 -63.58 16.53
N SER A 329 16.23 -64.55 15.66
CA SER A 329 16.79 -65.90 15.81
C SER A 329 18.24 -65.84 15.32
N VAL A 330 19.18 -66.07 16.24
CA VAL A 330 20.59 -66.32 15.95
C VAL A 330 20.74 -67.76 15.46
#